data_AF-A0A1Q8LPJ9-F1
#
_entry.id   AF-A0A1Q8LPJ9-F1
#
_cell.length_a   1.000
_cell.length_b   1.000
_cell.length_c   1.000
_cell.angle_alpha   90.00
_cell.angle_beta   90.00
_cell.angle_gamma   90.00
#
_symmetry.space_group_name_H-M   'P 1'
#
loop_
_entity.id
_entity.type
_entity.pdbx_description
1 polymer ?
#
loop_
_entity_poly.entity_id
_entity_poly.type
_entity_poly.pdbx_seq_one_letter_code
_entity_poly.pdbx_strand_id
1 'polypeptide(L)'
;MSPQLLSILVLAGMFVVATMLPINIGILAFVASFVVGTFALGLDEKEIFEGFPVSLFITVVGVTYLFSVAKLNGTIDLLVDQGIRLVRGRAILVPWVLFAVAAVLTALGTFTPAAVALLVPIGMNFAFKYRISPLMIGMMVICGAHAGAFSPMAVSGALVFGIVADSGLAVSQAVLFFASLAFNALLGAITYLLLRNRGEESFVERPETTDTDDDLPTGGGGVATLVRTRPQVITWQQRATLVALVGLVVGALAFHLQIGFLALAAGAVLALLDRENLGKAIDGISWPTILLVAGMVTYVGVLEHAGTIEWVSEGAVHLGAPLLVALVLCLASASPRRSPPRPRS
;
A
#
# COMPACT_ATOMS: atom_id res chain seq x y z
N MET A 1 -28.15 20.75 14.41
CA MET A 1 -27.73 19.34 14.34
C MET A 1 -26.60 19.16 15.34
N SER A 2 -26.47 18.02 16.00
CA SER A 2 -25.34 17.81 16.92
C SER A 2 -24.02 17.84 16.13
N PRO A 3 -22.95 18.46 16.66
CA PRO A 3 -21.64 18.48 15.98
C PRO A 3 -21.14 17.08 15.61
N GLN A 4 -21.45 16.08 16.45
CA GLN A 4 -21.12 14.68 16.23
C GLN A 4 -21.78 14.15 14.96
N LEU A 5 -23.10 14.32 14.82
CA LEU A 5 -23.83 13.84 13.66
C LEU A 5 -23.38 14.55 12.37
N LEU A 6 -23.10 15.85 12.45
CA LEU A 6 -22.58 16.60 11.31
C LEU A 6 -21.22 16.05 10.85
N SER A 7 -20.29 15.81 11.79
CA SER A 7 -18.97 15.26 11.46
C SER A 7 -19.04 13.85 10.86
N ILE A 8 -19.98 13.00 11.29
CA ILE A 8 -20.22 11.68 10.69
C ILE A 8 -20.80 11.82 9.28
N LEU A 9 -21.78 12.71 9.09
CA LEU A 9 -22.39 12.94 7.77
C LEU A 9 -21.37 13.49 6.77
N VAL A 10 -20.49 14.39 7.20
CA VAL A 10 -19.40 14.90 6.37
C VAL A 10 -18.41 13.79 6.03
N LEU A 11 -18.06 12.92 6.99
CA LEU A 11 -17.22 11.74 6.72
C LEU A 11 -17.83 10.84 5.64
N ALA A 12 -19.10 10.48 5.81
CA ALA A 12 -19.83 9.66 4.85
C ALA A 12 -19.91 10.34 3.48
N GLY A 13 -20.16 11.65 3.45
CA GLY A 13 -20.17 12.46 2.23
C GLY A 13 -18.83 12.43 1.50
N MET A 14 -17.71 12.60 2.21
CA MET A 14 -16.37 12.52 1.62
C MET A 14 -16.08 11.16 1.01
N PHE A 15 -16.49 10.06 1.67
CA PHE A 15 -16.35 8.71 1.13
C PHE A 15 -17.18 8.51 -0.14
N VAL A 16 -18.42 8.98 -0.18
CA VAL A 16 -19.27 8.92 -1.38
C VAL A 16 -18.64 9.72 -2.52
N VAL A 17 -18.19 10.94 -2.26
CA VAL A 17 -17.52 11.81 -3.24
C VAL A 17 -16.26 11.15 -3.78
N ALA A 18 -15.37 10.65 -2.91
CA ALA A 18 -14.13 9.97 -3.31
C ALA A 18 -14.36 8.63 -4.04
N THR A 19 -15.53 8.01 -3.88
CA THR A 19 -15.90 6.79 -4.61
C THR A 19 -16.42 7.11 -6.01
N MET A 20 -17.17 8.22 -6.15
CA MET A 20 -17.77 8.64 -7.42
C MET A 20 -16.83 9.48 -8.28
N LEU A 21 -15.90 10.19 -7.66
CA LEU A 21 -14.95 11.09 -8.31
C LEU A 21 -13.51 10.64 -8.03
N PRO A 22 -12.58 10.81 -8.99
CA PRO A 22 -11.17 10.46 -8.82
C PRO A 22 -10.41 11.50 -7.95
N ILE A 23 -11.02 11.92 -6.84
CA ILE A 23 -10.47 12.92 -5.92
C ILE A 23 -9.86 12.18 -4.73
N ASN A 24 -8.68 12.62 -4.29
CA ASN A 24 -8.06 12.10 -3.09
C ASN A 24 -8.90 12.44 -1.85
N ILE A 25 -9.41 11.42 -1.15
CA ILE A 25 -10.24 11.64 0.05
C ILE A 25 -9.50 12.37 1.17
N GLY A 26 -8.16 12.29 1.23
CA GLY A 26 -7.36 13.08 2.18
C GLY A 26 -7.43 14.58 1.94
N ILE A 27 -7.49 15.02 0.67
CA ILE A 27 -7.70 16.44 0.35
C ILE A 27 -9.08 16.88 0.86
N LEU A 28 -10.10 16.05 0.61
CA LEU A 28 -11.45 16.31 1.14
C LEU A 28 -11.43 16.37 2.67
N ALA A 29 -10.70 15.46 3.32
CA ALA A 29 -10.57 15.39 4.76
C ALA A 29 -9.88 16.62 5.36
N PHE A 30 -8.86 17.19 4.71
CA PHE A 30 -8.28 18.47 5.14
C PHE A 30 -9.28 19.62 5.05
N VAL A 31 -9.98 19.75 3.92
CA VAL A 31 -11.00 20.77 3.72
C VAL A 31 -12.13 20.60 4.74
N ALA A 32 -12.57 19.37 4.98
CA ALA A 32 -13.59 19.06 5.97
C ALA A 32 -13.11 19.33 7.40
N SER A 33 -11.83 19.06 7.72
CA SER A 33 -11.26 19.36 9.03
C SER A 33 -11.33 20.86 9.31
N PHE A 34 -10.97 21.68 8.33
CA PHE A 34 -11.08 23.14 8.44
C PHE A 34 -12.53 23.60 8.53
N VAL A 35 -13.41 23.12 7.64
CA VAL A 35 -14.82 23.58 7.61
C VAL A 35 -15.59 23.14 8.86
N VAL A 36 -15.47 21.87 9.26
CA VAL A 36 -16.19 21.33 10.43
C VAL A 36 -15.55 21.82 11.72
N GLY A 37 -14.21 21.80 11.82
CA GLY A 37 -13.48 22.30 12.99
C GLY A 37 -13.81 23.75 13.30
N THR A 38 -13.65 24.64 12.31
CA THR A 38 -13.84 26.08 12.52
C THR A 38 -15.33 26.45 12.68
N PHE A 39 -16.20 25.98 11.78
CA PHE A 39 -17.59 26.48 11.76
C PHE A 39 -18.56 25.69 12.65
N ALA A 40 -18.32 24.40 12.90
CA ALA A 40 -19.22 23.59 13.71
C ALA A 40 -18.74 23.41 15.15
N LEU A 41 -17.43 23.38 15.37
CA LEU A 41 -16.82 23.15 16.68
C LEU A 41 -16.19 24.41 17.28
N GLY A 42 -15.98 25.46 16.48
CA GLY A 42 -15.37 26.72 16.93
C GLY A 42 -13.88 26.60 17.22
N LEU A 43 -13.22 25.55 16.69
CA LEU A 43 -11.79 25.33 16.86
C LEU A 43 -10.99 26.41 16.12
N ASP A 44 -9.87 26.80 16.70
CA ASP A 44 -8.89 27.62 16.02
C ASP A 44 -7.99 26.79 15.08
N GLU A 45 -7.20 27.45 14.23
CA GLU A 45 -6.33 26.76 13.28
C GLU A 45 -5.27 25.89 13.97
N LYS A 46 -4.84 26.27 15.20
CA LYS A 46 -3.80 25.53 15.92
C LYS A 46 -4.36 24.22 16.44
N GLU A 47 -5.55 24.24 17.03
CA GLU A 47 -6.27 23.04 17.49
C GLU A 47 -6.51 22.06 16.34
N ILE A 48 -6.82 22.56 15.14
CA ILE A 48 -6.95 21.70 13.95
C ILE A 48 -5.58 21.12 13.53
N PHE A 49 -4.51 21.91 13.59
CA PHE A 49 -3.16 21.45 13.25
C PHE A 49 -2.57 20.48 14.26
N GLU A 50 -3.03 20.46 15.51
CA GLU A 50 -2.63 19.45 16.50
C GLU A 50 -3.02 18.03 16.06
N GLY A 51 -4.10 17.88 15.27
CA GLY A 51 -4.48 16.61 14.66
C GLY A 51 -3.57 16.15 13.51
N PHE A 52 -2.64 16.98 13.03
CA PHE A 52 -1.78 16.62 11.89
C PHE A 52 -0.70 15.60 12.30
N PRO A 53 -0.60 14.43 11.64
CA PRO A 53 0.30 13.38 12.08
C PRO A 53 1.73 13.57 11.57
N VAL A 54 2.49 14.47 12.19
CA VAL A 54 3.88 14.81 11.77
C VAL A 54 4.75 13.56 11.64
N SER A 55 4.71 12.65 12.61
CA SER A 55 5.49 11.41 12.59
C SER A 55 5.15 10.50 11.41
N LEU A 56 3.86 10.35 11.07
CA LEU A 56 3.42 9.56 9.91
C LEU A 56 3.82 10.26 8.62
N PHE A 57 3.65 11.58 8.53
CA PHE A 57 4.06 12.37 7.37
C PHE A 57 5.55 12.15 7.05
N ILE A 58 6.42 12.32 8.04
CA ILE A 58 7.88 12.13 7.88
C ILE A 58 8.20 10.67 7.52
N THR A 59 7.51 9.70 8.11
CA THR A 59 7.69 8.27 7.81
C THR A 59 7.33 7.96 6.36
N VAL A 60 6.16 8.39 5.89
CA VAL A 60 5.70 8.13 4.52
C VAL A 60 6.60 8.83 3.51
N VAL A 61 6.97 10.09 3.73
CA VAL A 61 7.89 10.83 2.86
C VAL A 61 9.25 10.12 2.78
N GLY A 62 9.85 9.80 3.93
CA GLY A 62 11.18 9.20 3.98
C GLY A 62 11.26 7.83 3.33
N VAL A 63 10.32 6.95 3.67
CA VAL A 63 10.30 5.59 3.15
C VAL A 63 9.99 5.58 1.65
N THR A 64 9.03 6.38 1.18
CA THR A 64 8.72 6.45 -0.25
C THR A 64 9.85 7.09 -1.05
N TYR A 65 10.56 8.06 -0.48
CA TYR A 65 11.76 8.65 -1.09
C TYR A 65 12.90 7.63 -1.21
N LEU A 66 13.24 6.90 -0.14
CA LEU A 66 14.27 5.85 -0.20
C LEU A 66 13.89 4.74 -1.18
N PHE A 67 12.61 4.36 -1.22
CA PHE A 67 12.11 3.40 -2.19
C PHE A 67 12.21 3.91 -3.62
N SER A 68 11.92 5.19 -3.85
CA SER A 68 12.10 5.86 -5.14
C SER A 68 13.57 5.81 -5.59
N VAL A 69 14.52 6.08 -4.68
CA VAL A 69 15.96 5.88 -4.93
C VAL A 69 16.27 4.44 -5.33
N ALA A 70 15.78 3.47 -4.57
CA ALA A 70 15.98 2.05 -4.85
C ALA A 70 15.37 1.59 -6.18
N LYS A 71 14.29 2.24 -6.61
CA LYS A 71 13.66 1.98 -7.91
C LYS A 71 14.49 2.59 -9.04
N LEU A 72 14.93 3.83 -8.90
CA LEU A 72 15.69 4.54 -9.94
C LEU A 72 17.05 3.88 -10.24
N ASN A 73 17.72 3.34 -9.23
CA ASN A 73 18.98 2.63 -9.43
C ASN A 73 18.82 1.12 -9.72
N GLY A 74 17.58 0.64 -9.90
CA GLY A 74 17.27 -0.74 -10.25
C GLY A 74 17.47 -1.77 -9.12
N THR A 75 17.63 -1.34 -7.86
CA THR A 75 17.70 -2.27 -6.72
C THR A 75 16.41 -3.07 -6.56
N ILE A 76 15.25 -2.45 -6.81
CA ILE A 76 13.96 -3.14 -6.76
C ILE A 76 13.86 -4.18 -7.88
N ASP A 77 14.28 -3.85 -9.10
CA ASP A 77 14.31 -4.81 -10.21
C ASP A 77 15.22 -6.00 -9.89
N LEU A 78 16.38 -5.74 -9.27
CA LEU A 78 17.29 -6.79 -8.82
C LEU A 78 16.64 -7.70 -7.77
N LEU A 79 15.92 -7.15 -6.79
CA LEU A 79 15.21 -7.97 -5.78
C LEU A 79 14.13 -8.83 -6.41
N VAL A 80 13.36 -8.28 -7.35
CA VAL A 80 12.32 -8.99 -8.10
C VAL A 80 12.93 -10.09 -8.97
N ASP A 81 13.95 -9.77 -9.76
CA ASP A 81 14.64 -10.72 -10.64
C ASP A 81 15.28 -11.87 -9.85
N GLN A 82 15.93 -11.58 -8.72
CA GLN A 82 16.51 -12.60 -7.85
C GLN A 82 15.45 -13.47 -7.20
N GLY A 83 14.34 -12.86 -6.74
CA GLY A 83 13.19 -13.61 -6.24
C GLY A 83 12.66 -14.60 -7.28
N ILE A 84 12.50 -14.16 -8.53
CA ILE A 84 12.03 -15.00 -9.63
C ILE A 84 13.05 -16.09 -9.99
N ARG A 85 14.36 -15.80 -9.95
CA ARG A 85 15.41 -16.80 -10.18
C ARG A 85 15.36 -17.95 -9.16
N LEU A 86 14.84 -17.71 -7.96
CA LEU A 86 14.64 -18.75 -6.94
C LEU A 86 13.70 -19.88 -7.40
N VAL A 87 12.83 -19.62 -8.38
CA VAL A 87 11.92 -20.61 -8.97
C VAL A 87 12.68 -21.77 -9.61
N ARG A 88 13.90 -21.57 -10.13
CA ARG A 88 14.79 -22.61 -10.70
C ARG A 88 14.08 -23.64 -11.62
N GLY A 89 13.10 -23.20 -12.40
CA GLY A 89 12.33 -24.04 -13.32
C GLY A 89 11.15 -24.81 -12.71
N ARG A 90 10.89 -24.70 -11.40
CA ARG A 90 9.74 -25.31 -10.73
C ARG A 90 8.53 -24.38 -10.82
N ALA A 91 7.76 -24.50 -11.91
CA ALA A 91 6.56 -23.69 -12.17
C ALA A 91 5.59 -23.61 -10.97
N ILE A 92 5.49 -24.71 -10.21
CA ILE A 92 4.64 -24.84 -9.02
C ILE A 92 4.97 -23.83 -7.90
N LEU A 93 6.21 -23.33 -7.84
CA LEU A 93 6.65 -22.37 -6.82
C LEU A 93 6.42 -20.91 -7.22
N VAL A 94 6.10 -20.63 -8.49
CA VAL A 94 5.96 -19.26 -9.01
C VAL A 94 4.99 -18.41 -8.17
N PRO A 95 3.77 -18.87 -7.83
CA PRO A 95 2.83 -18.04 -7.08
C PRO A 95 3.33 -17.70 -5.68
N TRP A 96 4.02 -18.63 -5.01
CA TRP A 96 4.59 -18.42 -3.67
C TRP A 96 5.79 -17.48 -3.69
N VAL A 97 6.62 -17.56 -4.72
CA VAL A 97 7.71 -16.61 -4.93
C VAL A 97 7.16 -15.21 -5.13
N LEU A 98 6.15 -15.05 -5.99
CA LEU A 98 5.51 -13.75 -6.22
C LEU A 98 4.83 -13.21 -4.95
N PHE A 99 4.17 -14.07 -4.16
CA PHE A 99 3.66 -13.72 -2.84
C PHE A 99 4.78 -13.18 -1.94
N ALA A 100 5.91 -13.90 -1.83
CA ALA A 100 7.01 -13.52 -0.96
C ALA A 100 7.68 -12.21 -1.42
N VAL A 101 7.90 -12.03 -2.72
CA VAL A 101 8.45 -10.80 -3.28
C VAL A 101 7.49 -9.63 -3.03
N ALA A 102 6.19 -9.81 -3.26
CA ALA A 102 5.19 -8.78 -2.96
C ALA A 102 5.21 -8.40 -1.47
N ALA A 103 5.24 -9.38 -0.58
CA ALA A 103 5.28 -9.18 0.87
C ALA A 103 6.53 -8.44 1.32
N VAL A 104 7.70 -8.79 0.78
CA VAL A 104 8.95 -8.11 1.11
C VAL A 104 8.93 -6.67 0.60
N LEU A 105 8.51 -6.44 -0.65
CA LEU A 105 8.44 -5.10 -1.22
C LEU A 105 7.50 -4.20 -0.40
N THR A 106 6.30 -4.66 -0.06
CA THR A 106 5.37 -3.86 0.74
C THR A 106 5.84 -3.69 2.17
N ALA A 107 6.44 -4.72 2.77
CA ALA A 107 7.03 -4.61 4.11
C ALA A 107 8.19 -3.61 4.18
N LEU A 108 8.93 -3.42 3.09
CA LEU A 108 10.00 -2.42 2.98
C LEU A 108 9.47 -1.00 2.70
N GLY A 109 8.16 -0.83 2.50
CA GLY A 109 7.55 0.48 2.29
C GLY A 109 6.91 0.72 0.94
N THR A 110 6.93 -0.26 0.03
CA THR A 110 6.21 -0.14 -1.25
C THR A 110 4.72 -0.04 -0.98
N PHE A 111 4.05 0.92 -1.62
CA PHE A 111 2.60 1.00 -1.54
C PHE A 111 1.97 -0.25 -2.19
N THR A 112 1.01 -0.88 -1.51
CA THR A 112 0.43 -2.17 -1.92
C THR A 112 -0.03 -2.20 -3.39
N PRO A 113 -0.83 -1.22 -3.90
CA PRO A 113 -1.15 -1.12 -5.32
C PRO A 113 0.05 -1.03 -6.26
N ALA A 114 1.14 -0.36 -5.87
CA ALA A 114 2.34 -0.24 -6.70
C ALA A 114 3.10 -1.58 -6.78
N ALA A 115 3.20 -2.32 -5.67
CA ALA A 115 3.79 -3.66 -5.66
C ALA A 115 2.98 -4.64 -6.54
N VAL A 116 1.65 -4.58 -6.44
CA VAL A 116 0.76 -5.40 -7.28
C VAL A 116 0.91 -5.02 -8.75
N ALA A 117 0.88 -3.73 -9.08
CA ALA A 117 1.04 -3.26 -10.47
C ALA A 117 2.39 -3.67 -11.09
N LEU A 118 3.46 -3.73 -10.28
CA LEU A 118 4.78 -4.19 -10.72
C LEU A 118 4.81 -5.71 -10.97
N LEU A 119 4.28 -6.50 -10.03
CA LEU A 119 4.47 -7.96 -10.03
C LEU A 119 3.43 -8.72 -10.85
N VAL A 120 2.20 -8.20 -10.99
CA VAL A 120 1.14 -8.89 -11.74
C VAL A 120 1.53 -9.10 -13.21
N PRO A 121 1.97 -8.09 -13.99
CA PRO A 121 2.35 -8.30 -15.39
C PRO A 121 3.47 -9.34 -15.54
N ILE A 122 4.43 -9.33 -14.62
CA ILE A 122 5.52 -10.30 -14.58
C ILE A 122 4.95 -11.70 -14.32
N GLY A 123 4.12 -11.86 -13.31
CA GLY A 123 3.46 -13.13 -12.98
C GLY A 123 2.56 -13.65 -14.09
N MET A 124 1.87 -12.77 -14.82
CA MET A 124 1.03 -13.14 -15.96
C MET A 124 1.85 -13.80 -17.08
N ASN A 125 3.07 -13.30 -17.36
CA ASN A 125 3.97 -13.97 -18.31
C ASN A 125 4.27 -15.42 -17.90
N PHE A 126 4.46 -15.68 -16.59
CA PHE A 126 4.61 -17.04 -16.08
C PHE A 126 3.30 -17.83 -16.16
N ALA A 127 2.16 -17.19 -15.91
CA ALA A 127 0.84 -17.80 -16.06
C ALA A 127 0.64 -18.39 -17.45
N PHE A 128 0.90 -17.59 -18.49
CA PHE A 128 0.80 -18.03 -19.89
C PHE A 128 1.85 -19.09 -20.23
N LYS A 129 3.11 -18.87 -19.86
CA LYS A 129 4.22 -19.79 -20.21
C LYS A 129 4.09 -21.16 -19.56
N TYR A 130 3.65 -21.22 -18.31
CA TYR A 130 3.57 -22.45 -17.53
C TYR A 130 2.13 -22.95 -17.33
N ARG A 131 1.16 -22.37 -18.05
CA ARG A 131 -0.27 -22.71 -17.97
C ARG A 131 -0.81 -22.69 -16.53
N ILE A 132 -0.39 -21.70 -15.75
CA ILE A 132 -0.86 -21.49 -14.37
C ILE A 132 -2.09 -20.58 -14.42
N SER A 133 -3.09 -20.81 -13.57
CA SER A 133 -4.29 -19.96 -13.51
C SER A 133 -3.90 -18.47 -13.28
N PRO A 134 -4.28 -17.55 -14.18
CA PRO A 134 -4.02 -16.12 -14.02
C PRO A 134 -4.63 -15.54 -12.75
N LEU A 135 -5.82 -16.03 -12.37
CA LEU A 135 -6.49 -15.67 -11.12
C LEU A 135 -5.63 -16.04 -9.91
N MET A 136 -5.03 -17.23 -9.89
CA MET A 136 -4.16 -17.66 -8.80
C MET A 136 -2.94 -16.74 -8.67
N ILE A 137 -2.32 -16.38 -9.80
CA ILE A 137 -1.18 -15.46 -9.80
C ILE A 137 -1.57 -14.10 -9.24
N GLY A 138 -2.67 -13.51 -9.74
CA GLY A 138 -3.17 -12.22 -9.26
C GLY A 138 -3.48 -12.24 -7.76
N MET A 139 -4.21 -13.24 -7.30
CA MET A 139 -4.58 -13.39 -5.88
C MET A 139 -3.36 -13.61 -4.99
N MET A 140 -2.37 -14.41 -5.41
CA MET A 140 -1.15 -14.64 -4.64
C MET A 140 -0.30 -13.38 -4.50
N VAL A 141 -0.19 -12.57 -5.57
CA VAL A 141 0.47 -11.27 -5.50
C VAL A 141 -0.26 -10.32 -4.56
N ILE A 142 -1.60 -10.25 -4.65
CA ILE A 142 -2.43 -9.40 -3.77
C ILE A 142 -2.30 -9.83 -2.31
N CYS A 143 -2.42 -11.12 -2.02
CA CYS A 143 -2.25 -11.66 -0.66
C CYS A 143 -0.85 -11.35 -0.14
N GLY A 144 0.19 -11.55 -0.95
CA GLY A 144 1.57 -11.23 -0.58
C GLY A 144 1.74 -9.75 -0.25
N ALA A 145 1.24 -8.87 -1.11
CA ALA A 145 1.31 -7.43 -0.89
C ALA A 145 0.62 -7.01 0.42
N HIS A 146 -0.54 -7.59 0.75
CA HIS A 146 -1.24 -7.35 2.03
C HIS A 146 -0.51 -7.98 3.23
N ALA A 147 0.15 -9.12 3.05
CA ALA A 147 0.92 -9.79 4.08
C ALA A 147 2.05 -8.89 4.62
N GLY A 148 2.68 -8.09 3.76
CA GLY A 148 3.70 -7.11 4.14
C GLY A 148 3.17 -5.75 4.60
N ALA A 149 1.89 -5.45 4.36
CA ALA A 149 1.34 -4.09 4.50
C ALA A 149 1.31 -3.54 5.94
N PHE A 150 1.33 -4.41 6.94
CA PHE A 150 1.35 -4.03 8.37
C PHE A 150 2.74 -4.08 9.00
N SER A 151 3.79 -4.13 8.18
CA SER A 151 5.17 -3.90 8.65
C SER A 151 5.28 -2.52 9.30
N PRO A 152 6.09 -2.34 10.36
CA PRO A 152 6.39 -1.04 10.94
C PRO A 152 6.89 0.00 9.93
N MET A 153 7.52 -0.48 8.84
CA MET A 153 8.05 0.38 7.77
C MET A 153 7.03 0.66 6.66
N ALA A 154 5.96 -0.11 6.58
CA ALA A 154 4.93 0.07 5.56
C ALA A 154 3.97 1.20 5.96
N VAL A 155 3.45 1.92 4.98
CA VAL A 155 2.57 3.08 5.24
C VAL A 155 1.31 2.69 6.02
N SER A 156 0.68 1.57 5.68
CA SER A 156 -0.52 1.09 6.40
C SER A 156 -0.19 0.64 7.82
N GLY A 157 0.97 0.00 8.04
CA GLY A 157 1.44 -0.34 9.38
C GLY A 157 1.72 0.92 10.21
N ALA A 158 2.48 1.87 9.68
CA ALA A 158 2.75 3.15 10.33
C ALA A 158 1.45 3.85 10.74
N LEU A 159 0.47 3.93 9.84
CA LEU A 159 -0.85 4.51 10.13
C LEU A 159 -1.53 3.84 11.33
N VAL A 160 -1.63 2.50 11.32
CA VAL A 160 -2.28 1.78 12.42
C VAL A 160 -1.53 1.96 13.73
N PHE A 161 -0.20 1.94 13.71
CA PHE A 161 0.59 2.15 14.92
C PHE A 161 0.50 3.58 15.44
N GLY A 162 0.38 4.58 14.57
CA GLY A 162 0.08 5.95 14.96
C GLY A 162 -1.24 6.03 15.73
N ILE A 163 -2.31 5.49 15.16
CA ILE A 163 -3.63 5.48 15.79
C ILE A 163 -3.62 4.70 17.11
N VAL A 164 -2.96 3.53 17.15
CA VAL A 164 -2.89 2.71 18.37
C VAL A 164 -2.13 3.40 19.49
N ALA A 165 -1.03 4.10 19.18
CA ALA A 165 -0.22 4.81 20.16
C ALA A 165 -1.05 5.85 20.94
N ASP A 166 -2.01 6.48 20.27
CA ASP A 166 -2.87 7.52 20.86
C ASP A 166 -4.06 6.91 21.62
N SER A 167 -4.42 5.65 21.33
CA SER A 167 -5.59 4.96 21.93
C SER A 167 -5.36 4.31 23.30
N GLY A 168 -4.12 4.33 23.83
CA GLY A 168 -3.76 3.64 25.09
C GLY A 168 -3.74 2.11 25.02
N LEU A 169 -3.99 1.52 23.85
CA LEU A 169 -3.94 0.07 23.64
C LEU A 169 -2.51 -0.43 23.42
N ALA A 170 -2.08 -1.40 24.21
CA ALA A 170 -0.78 -2.06 24.03
C ALA A 170 -0.86 -3.13 22.93
N VAL A 171 -0.76 -2.75 21.66
CA VAL A 171 -0.66 -3.69 20.53
C VAL A 171 0.79 -3.87 20.12
N SER A 172 1.28 -5.10 20.17
CA SER A 172 2.63 -5.41 19.68
C SER A 172 2.70 -5.30 18.16
N GLN A 173 3.62 -4.47 17.65
CA GLN A 173 3.84 -4.29 16.23
C GLN A 173 4.20 -5.59 15.52
N ALA A 174 5.02 -6.42 16.18
CA ALA A 174 5.41 -7.72 15.68
C ALA A 174 4.20 -8.67 15.59
N VAL A 175 3.34 -8.68 16.61
CA VAL A 175 2.13 -9.52 16.60
C VAL A 175 1.21 -9.10 15.46
N LEU A 176 0.97 -7.81 15.25
CA LEU A 176 0.12 -7.33 14.16
C LEU A 176 0.69 -7.73 12.79
N PHE A 177 2.00 -7.52 12.59
CA PHE A 177 2.69 -7.88 11.35
C PHE A 177 2.61 -9.40 11.09
N PHE A 178 3.01 -10.23 12.05
CA PHE A 178 3.01 -11.68 11.88
C PHE A 178 1.61 -12.28 11.80
N ALA A 179 0.61 -11.70 12.48
CA ALA A 179 -0.78 -12.09 12.34
C ALA A 179 -1.30 -11.80 10.92
N SER A 180 -1.02 -10.62 10.38
CA SER A 180 -1.38 -10.28 9.00
C SER A 180 -0.65 -11.16 7.98
N LEU A 181 0.65 -11.41 8.19
CA LEU A 181 1.44 -12.33 7.38
C LEU A 181 0.85 -13.73 7.39
N ALA A 182 0.53 -14.27 8.57
CA ALA A 182 -0.03 -15.60 8.73
C ALA A 182 -1.43 -15.70 8.09
N PHE A 183 -2.28 -14.70 8.30
CA PHE A 183 -3.62 -14.66 7.70
C PHE A 183 -3.55 -14.64 6.17
N ASN A 184 -2.71 -13.78 5.60
CA ASN A 184 -2.55 -13.69 4.14
C ASN A 184 -1.83 -14.91 3.56
N ALA A 185 -0.90 -15.53 4.30
CA ALA A 185 -0.28 -16.79 3.91
C ALA A 185 -1.29 -17.94 3.91
N LEU A 186 -2.20 -17.98 4.89
CA LEU A 186 -3.29 -18.95 4.93
C LEU A 186 -4.26 -18.74 3.76
N LEU A 187 -4.68 -17.49 3.50
CA LEU A 187 -5.53 -17.17 2.36
C LEU A 187 -4.85 -17.52 1.03
N GLY A 188 -3.55 -17.25 0.92
CA GLY A 188 -2.71 -17.66 -0.21
C GLY A 188 -2.64 -19.17 -0.36
N ALA A 189 -2.49 -19.92 0.74
CA ALA A 189 -2.49 -21.38 0.72
C ALA A 189 -3.83 -21.95 0.25
N ILE A 190 -4.95 -21.42 0.76
CA ILE A 190 -6.30 -21.79 0.34
C ILE A 190 -6.48 -21.50 -1.15
N THR A 191 -6.17 -20.28 -1.58
CA THR A 191 -6.19 -19.86 -3.00
C THR A 191 -5.40 -20.82 -3.88
N TYR A 192 -4.18 -21.14 -3.46
CA TYR A 192 -3.28 -22.02 -4.17
C TYR A 192 -3.84 -23.45 -4.28
N LEU A 193 -4.35 -24.01 -3.18
CA LEU A 193 -4.94 -25.36 -3.17
C LEU A 193 -6.18 -25.46 -4.06
N LEU A 194 -7.02 -24.42 -4.10
CA LEU A 194 -8.23 -24.38 -4.92
C LEU A 194 -7.94 -24.21 -6.42
N LEU A 195 -6.87 -23.49 -6.79
CA LEU A 195 -6.61 -23.09 -8.17
C LEU A 195 -5.42 -23.80 -8.83
N ARG A 196 -4.58 -24.54 -8.09
CA ARG A 196 -3.38 -25.22 -8.64
C ARG A 196 -3.65 -26.16 -9.81
N ASN A 197 -4.84 -26.77 -9.86
CA ASN A 197 -5.22 -27.73 -10.91
C ASN A 197 -6.09 -27.10 -12.01
N ARG A 198 -6.46 -25.81 -11.88
CA ARG A 198 -7.37 -25.11 -12.82
C ARG A 198 -6.62 -24.25 -13.85
N GLY A 199 -5.32 -24.53 -14.00
CA GLY A 199 -4.44 -23.82 -14.92
C GLY A 199 -4.90 -23.97 -16.36
N GLU A 200 -5.06 -25.20 -16.84
CA GLU A 200 -5.44 -25.49 -18.23
C GLU A 200 -6.85 -25.00 -18.59
N GLU A 201 -7.81 -25.14 -17.66
CA GLU A 201 -9.19 -24.62 -17.81
C GLU A 201 -9.22 -23.11 -18.10
N SER A 202 -8.23 -22.37 -17.61
CA SER A 202 -8.14 -20.91 -17.78
C SER A 202 -7.69 -20.49 -19.19
N PHE A 203 -7.30 -21.43 -20.05
CA PHE A 203 -6.76 -21.15 -21.40
C PHE A 203 -7.48 -21.91 -22.53
N VAL A 204 -8.71 -22.40 -22.30
CA VAL A 204 -9.50 -23.19 -23.28
C VAL A 204 -10.14 -22.32 -24.37
N GLU A 205 -10.31 -21.02 -24.15
CA GLU A 205 -10.80 -20.10 -25.20
C GLU A 205 -9.64 -19.44 -25.93
N ARG A 206 -9.48 -19.81 -27.20
CA ARG A 206 -8.63 -19.12 -28.17
C ARG A 206 -9.54 -18.17 -28.96
N PRO A 207 -9.44 -16.84 -28.83
CA PRO A 207 -9.88 -15.98 -29.91
C PRO A 207 -8.99 -16.29 -31.10
N GLU A 208 -9.58 -16.48 -32.29
CA GLU A 208 -8.84 -16.61 -33.53
C GLU A 208 -7.81 -15.48 -33.62
N THR A 209 -6.54 -15.86 -33.72
CA THR A 209 -5.45 -14.92 -33.99
C THR A 209 -5.64 -14.40 -35.41
N THR A 210 -6.27 -13.23 -35.55
CA THR A 210 -6.08 -12.41 -36.73
C THR A 210 -4.69 -11.80 -36.61
N ASP A 211 -3.79 -12.19 -37.52
CA ASP A 211 -2.48 -11.57 -37.68
C ASP A 211 -2.67 -10.07 -37.90
N THR A 212 -2.39 -9.30 -36.86
CA THR A 212 -2.07 -7.88 -36.96
C THR A 212 -0.98 -7.61 -35.93
N ASP A 213 0.26 -7.56 -36.43
CA ASP A 213 1.33 -6.78 -35.83
C ASP A 213 0.84 -5.33 -35.64
N ASP A 214 1.39 -4.67 -34.61
CA ASP A 214 1.17 -3.27 -34.19
C ASP A 214 -0.13 -2.95 -33.42
N ASP A 215 -0.01 -2.94 -32.08
CA ASP A 215 -0.22 -1.75 -31.23
C ASP A 215 -0.52 -2.14 -29.76
N LEU A 216 0.51 -2.09 -28.92
CA LEU A 216 0.36 -2.07 -27.46
C LEU A 216 -0.02 -0.64 -27.02
N PRO A 217 -1.07 -0.44 -26.21
CA PRO A 217 -1.44 0.90 -25.76
C PRO A 217 -0.39 1.44 -24.79
N THR A 218 0.32 2.47 -25.26
CA THR A 218 1.22 3.33 -24.49
C THR A 218 0.41 4.24 -23.57
N GLY A 219 0.23 3.82 -22.32
CA GLY A 219 -0.53 4.61 -21.34
C GLY A 219 -0.36 4.13 -19.91
N GLY A 220 0.84 4.30 -19.36
CA GLY A 220 1.13 4.03 -17.94
C GLY A 220 2.63 4.00 -17.67
N GLY A 221 3.17 5.11 -17.18
CA GLY A 221 4.59 5.22 -16.84
C GLY A 221 4.99 4.20 -15.77
N GLY A 222 5.90 3.30 -16.12
CA GLY A 222 6.60 2.45 -15.15
C GLY A 222 6.75 0.99 -15.55
N VAL A 223 7.81 0.72 -16.32
CA VAL A 223 8.56 -0.55 -16.39
C VAL A 223 7.76 -1.78 -16.86
N ALA A 224 7.73 -1.98 -18.18
CA ALA A 224 7.59 -3.32 -18.74
C ALA A 224 8.93 -4.06 -18.56
N THR A 225 9.13 -4.70 -17.42
CA THR A 225 10.33 -5.52 -17.19
C THR A 225 10.19 -6.82 -17.98
N LEU A 226 10.76 -6.86 -19.19
CA LEU A 226 11.14 -8.14 -19.80
C LEU A 226 12.12 -8.79 -18.83
N VAL A 227 11.79 -9.98 -18.31
CA VAL A 227 12.69 -10.79 -17.47
C VAL A 227 14.01 -10.98 -18.22
N ARG A 228 15.01 -10.15 -17.95
CA ARG A 228 16.32 -10.19 -18.60
C ARG A 228 17.10 -11.33 -17.97
N THR A 229 17.26 -12.42 -18.72
CA THR A 229 18.05 -13.60 -18.36
C THR A 229 19.57 -13.38 -18.41
N ARG A 230 20.06 -12.15 -18.63
CA ARG A 230 21.50 -11.87 -18.54
C ARG A 230 21.95 -11.83 -17.06
N PRO A 231 23.16 -12.31 -16.73
CA PRO A 231 23.75 -12.07 -15.42
C PRO A 231 23.88 -10.56 -15.22
N GLN A 232 23.04 -9.97 -14.38
CA GLN A 232 23.20 -8.59 -13.95
C GLN A 232 24.37 -8.56 -12.97
N VAL A 233 25.40 -7.78 -13.30
CA VAL A 233 26.47 -7.46 -12.35
C VAL A 233 25.89 -6.46 -11.37
N ILE A 234 25.90 -6.80 -10.07
CA ILE A 234 25.36 -5.92 -9.03
C ILE A 234 26.22 -4.65 -8.98
N THR A 235 25.60 -3.49 -9.22
CA THR A 235 26.33 -2.22 -9.20
C THR A 235 26.66 -1.82 -7.77
N TRP A 236 27.67 -0.95 -7.60
CA TRP A 236 27.98 -0.37 -6.29
C TRP A 236 26.77 0.39 -5.70
N GLN A 237 26.01 1.11 -6.54
CA GLN A 237 24.79 1.82 -6.11
C GLN A 237 23.74 0.87 -5.55
N GLN A 238 23.52 -0.28 -6.21
CA GLN A 238 22.60 -1.31 -5.73
C GLN A 238 23.08 -1.89 -4.40
N ARG A 239 24.38 -2.15 -4.24
CA ARG A 239 24.95 -2.62 -2.96
C ARG A 239 24.76 -1.60 -1.85
N ALA A 240 25.07 -0.32 -2.11
CA ALA A 240 24.90 0.76 -1.14
C ALA A 240 23.42 0.89 -0.71
N THR A 241 22.50 0.76 -1.66
CA THR A 241 21.05 0.82 -1.39
C THR A 241 20.56 -0.39 -0.59
N LEU A 242 21.03 -1.59 -0.91
CA LEU A 242 20.72 -2.80 -0.12
C LEU A 242 21.23 -2.66 1.32
N VAL A 243 22.45 -2.15 1.50
CA VAL A 243 23.00 -1.84 2.83
C VAL A 243 22.15 -0.80 3.54
N ALA A 244 21.68 0.24 2.83
CA ALA A 244 20.82 1.27 3.40
C ALA A 244 19.45 0.72 3.82
N LEU A 245 18.84 -0.17 3.02
CA LEU A 245 17.60 -0.88 3.37
C LEU A 245 17.76 -1.78 4.59
N VAL A 246 18.86 -2.55 4.67
CA VAL A 246 19.17 -3.37 5.84
C VAL A 246 19.44 -2.49 7.07
N GLY A 247 20.19 -1.40 6.89
CA GLY A 247 20.46 -0.42 7.94
C GLY A 247 19.19 0.24 8.45
N LEU A 248 18.22 0.53 7.57
CA LEU A 248 16.90 1.03 7.93
C LEU A 248 16.15 0.03 8.81
N VAL A 249 16.09 -1.24 8.41
CA VAL A 249 15.43 -2.32 9.17
C VAL A 249 16.08 -2.48 10.55
N VAL A 250 17.40 -2.54 10.60
CA VAL A 250 18.15 -2.73 11.86
C VAL A 250 18.00 -1.52 12.77
N GLY A 251 18.15 -0.29 12.24
CA GLY A 251 17.98 0.94 13.01
C GLY A 251 16.57 1.10 13.57
N ALA A 252 15.55 0.76 12.79
CA ALA A 252 14.16 0.80 13.24
C ALA A 252 13.86 -0.26 14.31
N LEU A 253 14.25 -1.52 14.09
CA LEU A 253 13.82 -2.63 14.93
C LEU A 253 14.72 -2.88 16.15
N ALA A 254 16.04 -2.75 16.01
CA ALA A 254 16.99 -3.05 17.08
C ALA A 254 17.32 -1.81 17.92
N PHE A 255 17.35 -0.64 17.31
CA PHE A 255 17.70 0.62 17.98
C PHE A 255 16.50 1.53 18.23
N HIS A 256 15.29 1.12 17.82
CA HIS A 256 14.05 1.89 17.97
C HIS A 256 14.14 3.32 17.41
N LEU A 257 14.95 3.52 16.35
CA LEU A 257 15.11 4.83 15.71
C LEU A 257 13.88 5.18 14.87
N GLN A 258 13.58 6.48 14.78
CA GLN A 258 12.45 6.98 14.00
C GLN A 258 12.67 6.70 12.50
N ILE A 259 11.80 5.86 11.93
CA ILE A 259 11.97 5.22 10.61
C ILE A 259 12.05 6.27 9.49
N GLY A 260 11.23 7.31 9.58
CA GLY A 260 11.18 8.38 8.57
C GLY A 260 12.50 9.13 8.41
N PHE A 261 13.11 9.56 9.52
CA PHE A 261 14.40 10.22 9.51
C PHE A 261 15.51 9.28 9.04
N LEU A 262 15.49 8.02 9.47
CA LEU A 262 16.47 7.04 9.02
C LEU A 262 16.39 6.79 7.51
N ALA A 263 15.17 6.70 6.96
CA ALA A 263 14.94 6.53 5.53
C ALA A 263 15.32 7.79 4.73
N LEU A 264 14.98 8.98 5.22
CA LEU A 264 15.39 10.26 4.62
C LEU A 264 16.91 10.40 4.59
N ALA A 265 17.58 10.13 5.71
CA ALA A 265 19.04 10.21 5.80
C ALA A 265 19.71 9.22 4.84
N ALA A 266 19.25 7.97 4.82
CA ALA A 266 19.72 6.96 3.89
C ALA A 266 19.54 7.39 2.42
N GLY A 267 18.34 7.86 2.06
CA GLY A 267 18.04 8.33 0.71
C GLY A 267 18.88 9.53 0.32
N ALA A 268 19.07 10.49 1.23
CA ALA A 268 19.88 11.68 1.01
C ALA A 268 21.36 11.33 0.80
N VAL A 269 21.92 10.43 1.62
CA VAL A 269 23.29 9.94 1.45
C VAL A 269 23.45 9.27 0.09
N LEU A 270 22.52 8.39 -0.30
CA LEU A 270 22.57 7.73 -1.61
C LEU A 270 22.46 8.74 -2.76
N ALA A 271 21.55 9.72 -2.66
CA ALA A 271 21.40 10.77 -3.66
C ALA A 271 22.62 11.70 -3.76
N LEU A 272 23.35 11.90 -2.67
CA LEU A 272 24.63 12.63 -2.70
C LEU A 272 25.75 11.84 -3.38
N LEU A 273 25.76 10.51 -3.22
CA LEU A 273 26.72 9.63 -3.88
C LEU A 273 26.47 9.51 -5.39
N ASP A 274 25.24 9.73 -5.85
CA ASP A 274 24.84 9.58 -7.24
C ASP A 274 23.79 10.62 -7.67
N ARG A 275 24.22 11.88 -7.68
CA ARG A 275 23.35 13.03 -7.92
C ARG A 275 22.72 13.04 -9.31
N GLU A 276 23.44 12.58 -10.33
CA GLU A 276 22.99 12.61 -11.72
C GLU A 276 21.82 11.65 -11.98
N ASN A 277 21.82 10.47 -11.35
CA ASN A 277 20.78 9.47 -11.55
C ASN A 277 19.63 9.58 -10.54
N LEU A 278 19.91 10.06 -9.33
CA LEU A 278 18.93 10.08 -8.23
C LEU A 278 18.28 11.45 -7.97
N GLY A 279 18.62 12.48 -8.76
CA GLY A 279 18.00 13.81 -8.65
C GLY A 279 16.47 13.80 -8.81
N LYS A 280 15.92 12.81 -9.55
CA LYS A 280 14.48 12.61 -9.75
C LYS A 280 13.80 11.76 -8.68
N ALA A 281 14.52 11.33 -7.65
CA ALA A 281 13.93 10.48 -6.60
C ALA A 281 12.75 11.16 -5.89
N ILE A 282 12.73 12.49 -5.86
CA ILE A 282 11.63 13.27 -5.29
C ILE A 282 10.29 13.06 -6.03
N ASP A 283 10.33 12.77 -7.33
CA ASP A 283 9.13 12.55 -8.15
C ASP A 283 8.42 11.24 -7.77
N GLY A 284 9.15 10.31 -7.14
CA GLY A 284 8.60 9.05 -6.66
C GLY A 284 8.04 9.10 -5.23
N ILE A 285 8.05 10.26 -4.57
CA ILE A 285 7.37 10.44 -3.27
C ILE A 285 5.86 10.29 -3.49
N SER A 286 5.22 9.47 -2.66
CA SER A 286 3.79 9.17 -2.83
C SER A 286 2.89 10.26 -2.23
N TRP A 287 2.83 11.42 -2.88
CA TRP A 287 1.94 12.53 -2.48
C TRP A 287 0.48 12.12 -2.27
N PRO A 288 -0.14 11.28 -3.13
CA PRO A 288 -1.51 10.83 -2.89
C PRO A 288 -1.65 10.07 -1.56
N THR A 289 -0.67 9.25 -1.18
CA THR A 289 -0.70 8.52 0.09
C THR A 289 -0.47 9.46 1.28
N ILE A 290 0.44 10.42 1.14
CA ILE A 290 0.72 11.41 2.20
C ILE A 290 -0.54 12.24 2.47
N LEU A 291 -1.16 12.78 1.43
CA LEU A 291 -2.39 13.57 1.55
C LEU A 291 -3.52 12.74 2.15
N LEU A 292 -3.67 11.50 1.71
CA LEU A 292 -4.65 10.55 2.24
C LEU A 292 -4.49 10.37 3.76
N VAL A 293 -3.31 9.95 4.19
CA VAL A 293 -3.04 9.63 5.60
C VAL A 293 -3.12 10.88 6.45
N ALA A 294 -2.44 11.96 6.05
CA ALA A 294 -2.40 13.17 6.83
C ALA A 294 -3.78 13.83 6.95
N GLY A 295 -4.53 13.92 5.85
CA GLY A 295 -5.87 14.50 5.86
C GLY A 295 -6.86 13.68 6.67
N MET A 296 -6.83 12.35 6.53
CA MET A 296 -7.73 11.48 7.30
C MET A 296 -7.44 11.53 8.80
N VAL A 297 -6.18 11.50 9.22
CA VAL A 297 -5.84 11.57 10.66
C VAL A 297 -6.15 12.96 11.23
N THR A 298 -5.91 14.03 10.46
CA THR A 298 -6.32 15.39 10.87
C THR A 298 -7.83 15.46 11.09
N TYR A 299 -8.62 14.84 10.19
CA TYR A 299 -10.07 14.79 10.34
C TYR A 299 -10.51 13.91 11.51
N VAL A 300 -9.81 12.82 11.80
CA VAL A 300 -10.03 12.02 13.01
C VAL A 300 -9.81 12.86 14.27
N GLY A 301 -8.78 13.70 14.32
CA GLY A 301 -8.58 14.64 15.44
C GLY A 301 -9.74 15.64 15.62
N VAL A 302 -10.37 16.07 14.53
CA VAL A 302 -11.60 16.88 14.58
C VAL A 302 -12.80 16.08 15.12
N LEU A 303 -12.90 14.79 14.76
CA LEU A 303 -13.93 13.89 15.30
C LEU A 303 -13.76 13.64 16.80
N GLU A 304 -12.52 13.55 17.28
CA GLU A 304 -12.18 13.43 18.69
C GLU A 304 -12.58 14.69 19.46
N HIS A 305 -12.24 15.88 18.96
CA HIS A 305 -12.68 17.15 19.55
C HIS A 305 -14.20 17.30 19.59
N ALA A 306 -14.91 16.75 18.60
CA ALA A 306 -16.37 16.73 18.60
C ALA A 306 -16.98 15.77 19.64
N GLY A 307 -16.20 14.88 20.25
CA GLY A 307 -16.69 13.77 21.07
C GLY A 307 -17.46 12.73 20.23
N THR A 308 -17.19 12.66 18.93
CA THR A 308 -17.90 11.79 18.00
C THR A 308 -17.59 10.31 18.27
N ILE A 309 -16.35 10.00 18.66
CA ILE A 309 -15.93 8.61 18.94
C ILE A 309 -16.70 8.07 20.16
N GLU A 310 -16.79 8.85 21.23
CA GLU A 310 -17.53 8.52 22.45
C GLU A 310 -19.02 8.37 22.16
N TRP A 311 -19.59 9.30 21.40
CA TRP A 311 -21.01 9.26 21.02
C TRP A 311 -21.36 8.00 20.22
N VAL A 312 -20.50 7.59 19.28
CA VAL A 312 -20.67 6.33 18.53
C VAL A 312 -20.48 5.11 19.42
N SER A 313 -19.50 5.14 20.33
CA SER A 313 -19.21 4.06 21.27
C SER A 313 -20.38 3.79 22.23
N GLU A 314 -20.92 4.84 22.88
CA GLU A 314 -22.08 4.74 23.75
C GLU A 314 -23.31 4.24 22.98
N GLY A 315 -23.55 4.77 21.78
CA GLY A 315 -24.61 4.29 20.90
C GLY A 315 -24.50 2.81 20.53
N ALA A 316 -23.29 2.32 20.26
CA ALA A 316 -23.03 0.92 19.93
C ALA A 316 -23.26 -0.03 21.13
N VAL A 317 -22.91 0.42 22.35
CA VAL A 317 -23.20 -0.31 23.60
C VAL A 317 -24.70 -0.43 23.84
N HIS A 318 -25.46 0.64 23.60
CA HIS A 318 -26.92 0.62 23.75
C HIS A 318 -27.66 -0.25 22.72
N LEU A 319 -27.08 -0.46 21.54
CA LEU A 319 -27.63 -1.33 20.49
C LEU A 319 -27.31 -2.81 20.69
N GLY A 320 -26.45 -3.17 21.66
CA GLY A 320 -26.13 -4.57 21.98
C GLY A 320 -25.45 -5.36 20.85
N ALA A 321 -24.94 -4.70 19.80
CA ALA A 321 -24.42 -5.37 18.62
C ALA A 321 -23.10 -4.78 18.09
N PRO A 322 -21.98 -4.92 18.82
CA PRO A 322 -20.64 -4.55 18.34
C PRO A 322 -20.28 -5.23 17.01
N LEU A 323 -20.74 -6.48 16.81
CA LEU A 323 -20.54 -7.26 15.59
C LEU A 323 -21.25 -6.67 14.36
N LEU A 324 -22.40 -6.01 14.53
CA LEU A 324 -23.15 -5.40 13.43
C LEU A 324 -22.44 -4.13 12.95
N VAL A 325 -21.88 -3.33 13.86
CA VAL A 325 -21.07 -2.15 13.51
C VAL A 325 -19.81 -2.57 12.78
N ALA A 326 -19.10 -3.60 13.27
CA ALA A 326 -17.96 -4.17 12.57
C ALA A 326 -18.33 -4.72 11.18
N LEU A 327 -19.50 -5.38 11.05
CA LEU A 327 -20.01 -5.87 9.77
C LEU A 327 -20.33 -4.72 8.79
N VAL A 328 -20.93 -3.62 9.26
CA VAL A 328 -21.24 -2.44 8.43
C VAL A 328 -19.96 -1.75 7.96
N LEU A 329 -18.95 -1.60 8.82
CA LEU A 329 -17.65 -1.06 8.44
C LEU A 329 -16.95 -1.95 7.39
N CYS A 330 -17.00 -3.28 7.57
CA CYS A 330 -16.50 -4.23 6.59
C CYS A 330 -17.25 -4.13 5.24
N LEU A 331 -18.58 -4.05 5.26
CA LEU A 331 -19.40 -3.91 4.05
C LEU A 331 -19.15 -2.58 3.34
N ALA A 332 -18.95 -1.49 4.06
CA ALA A 332 -18.60 -0.19 3.49
C ALA A 332 -17.22 -0.23 2.79
N SER A 333 -16.25 -0.94 3.37
CA SER A 333 -14.92 -1.15 2.76
C SER A 333 -14.94 -2.10 1.55
N ALA A 334 -15.92 -3.00 1.46
CA ALA A 334 -16.05 -4.01 0.42
C ALA A 334 -16.83 -3.54 -0.83
N SER A 335 -17.32 -2.29 -0.85
CA SER A 335 -18.12 -1.79 -1.97
C SER A 335 -17.30 -1.76 -3.28
N PRO A 336 -17.71 -2.51 -4.33
CA PRO A 336 -16.92 -2.64 -5.54
C PRO A 336 -16.87 -1.32 -6.30
N ARG A 337 -15.64 -0.82 -6.53
CA ARG A 337 -15.37 0.32 -7.41
C ARG A 337 -15.94 0.03 -8.78
N ARG A 338 -17.00 0.75 -9.17
CA ARG A 338 -17.52 0.71 -10.54
C ARG A 338 -16.51 1.37 -11.46
N SER A 339 -16.03 0.64 -12.46
CA SER A 339 -15.19 1.17 -13.54
C SER A 339 -15.90 2.34 -14.24
N PRO A 340 -15.20 3.42 -14.61
CA PRO A 340 -15.81 4.49 -15.37
C PRO A 340 -16.33 3.96 -16.72
N PRO A 341 -17.47 4.47 -17.23
CA PRO A 341 -17.95 4.10 -18.55
C PRO A 341 -16.92 4.52 -19.60
N ARG A 342 -16.54 3.58 -20.49
CA ARG A 342 -15.70 3.89 -21.65
C ARG A 342 -16.38 5.00 -22.47
N PRO A 343 -15.63 6.01 -22.95
CA PRO A 343 -16.18 6.97 -23.90
C PRO A 343 -16.65 6.20 -25.12
N ARG A 344 -17.93 6.34 -25.47
CA ARG A 344 -18.45 5.91 -26.76
C ARG A 344 -17.84 6.86 -27.79
N SER A 345 -17.00 6.31 -28.67
CA SER A 345 -16.60 6.91 -29.94
C SER A 345 -17.81 7.26 -30.78
#